data_AF-A0A265Q3U1-F1
#
_entry.id   AF-A0A265Q3U1-F1
#
_cell.length_a   1.000
_cell.length_b   1.000
_cell.length_c   1.000
_cell.angle_alpha   90.00
_cell.angle_beta   90.00
_cell.angle_gamma   90.00
#
_symmetry.space_group_name_H-M   'P 1'
#
loop_
_entity.id
_entity.type
_entity.pdbx_description
1 polymer ?
#
loop_
_entity_poly.entity_id
_entity_poly.type
_entity_poly.pdbx_seq_one_letter_code
_entity_poly.pdbx_strand_id
1 'polypeptide(L)'
;MTYSVDRERLNYILGSNKDIKDYKDEILRIIPELIICVDCEQNIPAHIYNVFDHILETVNRVDSDLILKVTALLHDIGKPYKKIVINNVDSFKGHEEVSEIIANLILARLGYEEDFINKVCKLIKYHDYQILPTVEGVKESINLVGDELISYLFCFQKADLLAHSEQRYKPLLPKLSQAKEIYESLCGRSS
;
A
#
# COMPACT_ATOMS: atom_id res chain seq x y z
N MET A 1 -19.64 -1.82 20.97
CA MET A 1 -20.61 -1.09 20.12
C MET A 1 -19.99 0.15 19.43
N THR A 2 -18.76 0.56 19.77
CA THR A 2 -18.06 1.74 19.19
C THR A 2 -17.31 1.45 17.89
N TYR A 3 -16.85 0.22 17.66
CA TYR A 3 -15.96 -0.11 16.54
C TYR A 3 -16.62 -0.03 15.15
N SER A 4 -17.94 -0.27 15.03
CA SER A 4 -18.61 -0.14 13.72
C SER A 4 -18.69 1.31 13.25
N VAL A 5 -18.80 2.27 14.17
CA VAL A 5 -18.91 3.71 13.84
C VAL A 5 -17.60 4.23 13.25
N ASP A 6 -16.46 3.91 13.88
CA ASP A 6 -15.15 4.33 13.36
C ASP A 6 -14.82 3.63 12.02
N ARG A 7 -15.18 2.35 11.87
CA ARG A 7 -15.05 1.61 10.60
C ARG A 7 -15.90 2.23 9.48
N GLU A 8 -17.17 2.50 9.75
CA GLU A 8 -18.08 3.14 8.79
C GLU A 8 -17.59 4.53 8.41
N ARG A 9 -17.07 5.28 9.38
CA ARG A 9 -16.50 6.60 9.12
C ARG A 9 -15.24 6.53 8.28
N LEU A 10 -14.34 5.59 8.56
CA LEU A 10 -13.14 5.35 7.76
C LEU A 10 -13.49 4.96 6.32
N ASN A 11 -14.44 4.03 6.13
CA ASN A 11 -14.91 3.62 4.80
C ASN A 11 -15.51 4.80 4.03
N TYR A 12 -16.28 5.67 4.70
CA TYR A 12 -16.81 6.89 4.09
C TYR A 12 -15.70 7.84 3.63
N ILE A 13 -14.69 8.06 4.48
CA ILE A 13 -13.54 8.92 4.14
C ILE A 13 -12.81 8.37 2.92
N LEU A 14 -12.47 7.07 2.93
CA LEU A 14 -11.73 6.39 1.87
C LEU A 14 -12.52 6.28 0.56
N GLY A 15 -13.84 6.21 0.63
CA GLY A 15 -14.74 6.22 -0.52
C GLY A 15 -15.12 7.62 -1.01
N SER A 16 -14.67 8.69 -0.36
CA SER A 16 -14.98 10.05 -0.77
C SER A 16 -14.14 10.49 -1.98
N ASN A 17 -14.70 11.33 -2.85
CA ASN A 17 -13.97 11.93 -3.99
C ASN A 17 -13.13 13.15 -3.60
N LYS A 18 -12.94 13.39 -2.29
CA LYS A 18 -12.15 14.52 -1.80
C LYS A 18 -10.70 14.09 -1.61
N ASP A 19 -9.79 15.07 -1.52
CA ASP A 19 -8.41 14.80 -1.17
C ASP A 19 -8.36 14.21 0.25
N ILE A 20 -7.73 13.04 0.38
CA ILE A 20 -7.62 12.35 1.67
C ILE A 20 -6.90 13.21 2.73
N LYS A 21 -6.06 14.16 2.31
CA LYS A 21 -5.32 15.08 3.19
C LYS A 21 -6.26 15.96 4.00
N ASP A 22 -7.46 16.27 3.49
CA ASP A 22 -8.49 17.02 4.23
C ASP A 22 -9.01 16.26 5.47
N TYR A 23 -8.77 14.95 5.53
CA TYR A 23 -9.21 14.07 6.61
C TYR A 23 -8.09 13.62 7.54
N LYS A 24 -6.89 14.20 7.44
CA LYS A 24 -5.70 13.81 8.22
C LYS A 24 -5.99 13.62 9.72
N ASP A 25 -6.53 14.64 10.37
CA ASP A 25 -6.77 14.61 11.83
C ASP A 25 -7.80 13.54 12.22
N GLU A 26 -8.80 13.33 11.36
CA GLU A 26 -9.83 12.33 11.61
C GLU A 26 -9.30 10.90 11.39
N ILE A 27 -8.46 10.70 10.38
CA ILE A 27 -7.76 9.43 10.14
C ILE A 27 -6.86 9.09 11.34
N LEU A 28 -6.08 10.05 11.84
CA LEU A 28 -5.21 9.85 13.01
C LEU A 28 -6.02 9.60 14.29
N ARG A 29 -7.24 10.13 14.41
CA ARG A 29 -8.15 9.80 15.51
C ARG A 29 -8.64 8.35 15.43
N ILE A 30 -8.97 7.86 14.24
CA ILE A 30 -9.49 6.50 14.02
C ILE A 30 -8.37 5.45 14.09
N ILE A 31 -7.20 5.79 13.54
CA ILE A 31 -6.00 4.96 13.45
C ILE A 31 -4.82 5.72 14.09
N PRO A 32 -4.78 5.83 15.43
CA PRO A 32 -3.68 6.50 16.13
C PRO A 32 -2.32 5.85 15.90
N GLU A 33 -2.28 4.60 15.46
CA GLU A 33 -1.06 3.89 15.07
C GLU A 33 -0.31 4.59 13.92
N LEU A 34 -0.98 5.41 13.10
CA LEU A 34 -0.36 6.22 12.04
C LEU A 34 0.37 7.47 12.56
N ILE A 35 0.19 7.87 13.82
CA ILE A 35 0.80 9.10 14.36
C ILE A 35 2.33 9.05 14.24
N ILE A 36 2.96 7.89 14.50
CA ILE A 36 4.41 7.73 14.39
C ILE A 36 4.93 7.89 12.95
N CYS A 37 4.07 7.72 11.94
CA CYS A 37 4.44 7.93 10.55
C CYS A 37 4.55 9.42 10.18
N VAL A 38 3.88 10.32 10.93
CA VAL A 38 3.82 11.76 10.62
C VAL A 38 5.20 12.40 10.67
N ASP A 39 5.99 12.06 11.69
CA ASP A 39 7.34 12.60 11.90
C ASP A 39 8.45 11.67 11.36
N CYS A 40 8.07 10.61 10.63
CA CYS A 40 9.04 9.66 10.09
C CYS A 40 9.51 10.07 8.69
N GLU A 41 10.61 10.82 8.64
CA GLU A 41 11.26 11.22 7.38
C GLU A 41 11.80 10.02 6.59
N GLN A 42 11.94 10.18 5.27
CA GLN A 42 12.49 9.19 4.34
C GLN A 42 13.67 9.78 3.55
N ASN A 43 14.84 9.88 4.18
CA ASN A 43 16.03 10.53 3.62
C ASN A 43 16.74 9.64 2.57
N ILE A 44 16.09 9.43 1.42
CA ILE A 44 16.67 8.79 0.24
C ILE A 44 16.14 9.45 -1.05
N PRO A 45 16.90 9.49 -2.16
CA PRO A 45 16.49 10.18 -3.40
C PRO A 45 15.16 9.69 -4.01
N ALA A 46 14.71 8.50 -3.63
CA ALA A 46 13.47 7.91 -4.11
C ALA A 46 12.20 8.54 -3.50
N HIS A 47 12.29 9.14 -2.30
CA HIS A 47 11.14 9.70 -1.60
C HIS A 47 11.19 11.23 -1.57
N ILE A 48 10.02 11.84 -1.72
CA ILE A 48 9.81 13.31 -1.65
C ILE A 48 8.90 13.70 -0.48
N TYR A 49 8.45 12.71 0.31
CA TYR A 49 7.51 12.84 1.42
C TYR A 49 8.04 12.07 2.63
N ASN A 50 7.64 12.49 3.84
CA ASN A 50 7.69 11.61 5.01
C ASN A 50 6.75 10.39 4.80
N VAL A 51 6.81 9.40 5.69
CA VAL A 51 6.03 8.16 5.55
C VAL A 51 4.53 8.44 5.48
N PHE A 52 3.99 9.31 6.33
CA PHE A 52 2.55 9.57 6.36
C PHE A 52 2.03 10.30 5.12
N ASP A 53 2.73 11.33 4.66
CA ASP A 53 2.33 12.08 3.47
C ASP A 53 2.46 11.22 2.21
N HIS A 54 3.43 10.31 2.16
CA HIS A 54 3.52 9.29 1.12
C HIS A 54 2.31 8.35 1.12
N ILE A 55 1.93 7.82 2.29
CA ILE A 55 0.72 7.00 2.46
C ILE A 55 -0.51 7.71 1.93
N LEU A 56 -0.73 8.97 2.32
CA LEU A 56 -1.88 9.76 1.86
C LEU A 56 -1.85 9.99 0.34
N GLU A 57 -0.69 10.28 -0.23
CA GLU A 57 -0.53 10.41 -1.68
C GLU A 57 -0.86 9.11 -2.41
N THR A 58 -0.41 7.96 -1.90
CA THR A 58 -0.74 6.63 -2.46
C THR A 58 -2.25 6.36 -2.36
N VAL A 59 -2.90 6.71 -1.24
CA VAL A 59 -4.37 6.59 -1.10
C VAL A 59 -5.11 7.41 -2.15
N ASN A 60 -4.67 8.64 -2.46
CA ASN A 60 -5.30 9.46 -3.51
C ASN A 60 -5.14 8.87 -4.93
N ARG A 61 -4.13 8.03 -5.15
CA ARG A 61 -3.78 7.49 -6.48
C ARG A 61 -4.40 6.14 -6.80
N VAL A 62 -4.76 5.35 -5.79
CA VAL A 62 -5.42 4.06 -6.01
C VAL A 62 -6.90 4.23 -6.39
N ASP A 63 -7.42 3.24 -7.12
CA ASP A 63 -8.84 3.16 -7.50
C ASP A 63 -9.75 3.14 -6.26
N SER A 64 -11.03 3.47 -6.44
CA SER A 64 -12.02 3.57 -5.35
C SER A 64 -12.43 2.25 -4.69
N ASP A 65 -11.75 1.14 -5.00
CA ASP A 65 -11.97 -0.14 -4.34
C ASP A 65 -11.46 -0.06 -2.88
N LEU A 66 -12.29 -0.49 -1.94
CA LEU A 66 -12.00 -0.38 -0.51
C LEU A 66 -10.77 -1.20 -0.09
N ILE A 67 -10.53 -2.37 -0.70
CA ILE A 67 -9.33 -3.18 -0.44
C ILE A 67 -8.09 -2.36 -0.80
N LEU A 68 -8.07 -1.74 -2.00
CA LEU A 68 -6.94 -0.90 -2.42
C LEU A 68 -6.74 0.32 -1.52
N LYS A 69 -7.82 1.01 -1.14
CA LYS A 69 -7.76 2.19 -0.28
C LYS A 69 -7.22 1.87 1.10
N VAL A 70 -7.67 0.77 1.71
CA VAL A 70 -7.19 0.34 3.03
C VAL A 70 -5.76 -0.20 2.96
N THR A 71 -5.41 -0.97 1.92
CA THR A 71 -4.02 -1.38 1.66
C THR A 71 -3.12 -0.15 1.55
N ALA A 72 -3.50 0.85 0.75
CA ALA A 72 -2.73 2.09 0.61
C ALA A 72 -2.56 2.84 1.92
N LEU A 73 -3.59 2.92 2.75
CA LEU A 73 -3.51 3.61 4.03
C LEU A 73 -2.52 2.95 5.01
N LEU A 74 -2.30 1.64 4.89
CA LEU A 74 -1.57 0.85 5.89
C LEU A 74 -0.27 0.20 5.38
N HIS A 75 0.03 0.26 4.08
CA HIS A 75 1.16 -0.49 3.49
C HIS A 75 2.52 -0.21 4.14
N ASP A 76 2.73 1.04 4.56
CA ASP A 76 4.01 1.54 5.07
C ASP A 76 4.02 1.84 6.58
N ILE A 77 2.96 1.48 7.30
CA ILE A 77 2.83 1.77 8.75
C ILE A 77 3.95 1.13 9.59
N GLY A 78 4.60 0.09 9.07
CA GLY A 78 5.74 -0.59 9.68
C GLY A 78 7.09 0.13 9.52
N LYS A 79 7.21 1.10 8.60
CA LYS A 79 8.49 1.79 8.31
C LYS A 79 9.14 2.40 9.56
N PRO A 80 8.43 3.17 10.41
CA PRO A 80 9.06 3.80 11.57
C PRO A 80 9.72 2.79 12.53
N TYR A 81 9.17 1.58 12.62
CA TYR A 81 9.69 0.51 13.48
C TYR A 81 10.91 -0.22 12.90
N LYS A 82 11.18 -0.04 11.60
CA LYS A 82 12.31 -0.63 10.88
C LYS A 82 13.35 0.39 10.42
N LYS A 83 13.19 1.66 10.80
CA LYS A 83 14.07 2.73 10.38
C LYS A 83 15.49 2.52 10.91
N ILE A 84 16.45 2.40 9.98
CA ILE A 84 17.88 2.34 10.26
C ILE A 84 18.55 3.44 9.43
N VAL A 85 19.42 4.23 10.04
CA VAL A 85 20.15 5.32 9.37
C VAL A 85 21.62 4.96 9.24
N ILE A 86 22.12 4.92 8.00
CA ILE A 86 23.54 4.68 7.70
C ILE A 86 24.02 5.79 6.77
N ASN A 87 25.03 6.55 7.18
CA ASN A 87 25.59 7.67 6.39
C ASN A 87 24.52 8.68 5.90
N ASN A 88 23.55 9.02 6.77
CA ASN A 88 22.40 9.88 6.46
C ASN A 88 21.45 9.34 5.38
N VAL A 89 21.50 8.04 5.10
CA VAL A 89 20.57 7.34 4.20
C VAL A 89 19.67 6.46 5.06
N ASP A 90 18.37 6.67 4.94
CA ASP A 90 17.35 5.89 5.65
C ASP A 90 17.10 4.53 4.97
N SER A 91 16.94 3.47 5.75
CA SER A 91 16.59 2.13 5.30
C SER A 91 15.45 1.57 6.16
N PHE A 92 14.53 0.84 5.52
CA PHE A 92 13.31 0.31 6.15
C PHE A 92 13.14 -1.19 5.87
N LYS A 93 14.24 -1.94 5.75
CA LYS A 93 14.18 -3.36 5.36
C LYS A 93 13.31 -4.20 6.31
N GLY A 94 12.38 -4.97 5.77
CA GLY A 94 11.46 -5.81 6.56
C GLY A 94 10.27 -5.05 7.13
N HIS A 95 9.96 -3.84 6.63
CA HIS A 95 8.81 -3.06 7.07
C HIS A 95 7.49 -3.71 6.64
N GLU A 96 7.49 -4.42 5.51
CA GLU A 96 6.34 -5.11 4.95
C GLU A 96 5.71 -6.13 5.93
N GLU A 97 6.53 -6.91 6.64
CA GLU A 97 6.07 -7.86 7.66
C GLU A 97 5.51 -7.13 8.89
N VAL A 98 6.12 -6.01 9.28
CA VAL A 98 5.66 -5.22 10.42
C VAL A 98 4.35 -4.49 10.09
N SER A 99 4.25 -3.94 8.88
CA SER A 99 3.03 -3.31 8.37
C SER A 99 1.88 -4.32 8.33
N GLU A 100 2.11 -5.54 7.86
CA GLU A 100 1.11 -6.62 7.84
C GLU A 100 0.58 -6.92 9.25
N ILE A 101 1.47 -7.07 10.23
CA ILE A 101 1.11 -7.35 11.64
C ILE A 101 0.28 -6.22 12.23
N ILE A 102 0.74 -4.97 12.06
CA ILE A 102 0.04 -3.79 12.60
C ILE A 102 -1.32 -3.62 11.91
N ALA A 103 -1.39 -3.79 10.59
CA ALA A 103 -2.63 -3.72 9.84
C ALA A 103 -3.64 -4.77 10.30
N ASN A 104 -3.20 -6.01 10.55
CA ASN A 104 -4.07 -7.06 11.07
C ASN A 104 -4.71 -6.65 12.40
N LEU A 105 -3.91 -6.12 13.33
CA LEU A 105 -4.39 -5.64 14.64
C LEU A 105 -5.39 -4.48 14.51
N ILE A 106 -5.09 -3.50 13.63
CA ILE A 106 -5.97 -2.36 13.38
C ILE A 106 -7.31 -2.81 12.79
N LEU A 107 -7.28 -3.66 11.76
CA LEU A 107 -8.51 -4.06 11.07
C LEU A 107 -9.36 -5.00 11.93
N ALA A 108 -8.74 -5.87 12.73
CA ALA A 108 -9.44 -6.67 13.74
C ALA A 108 -10.07 -5.76 14.81
N ARG A 109 -9.34 -4.73 15.30
CA ARG A 109 -9.87 -3.72 16.23
C ARG A 109 -11.06 -2.97 15.64
N LEU A 110 -11.03 -2.63 14.35
CA LEU A 110 -12.12 -1.96 13.64
C LEU A 110 -13.27 -2.93 13.25
N GLY A 111 -13.10 -4.24 13.47
CA GLY A 111 -14.11 -5.25 13.20
C GLY A 111 -14.38 -5.46 11.71
N TYR A 112 -13.34 -5.40 10.86
CA TYR A 112 -13.47 -5.90 9.49
C TYR A 112 -13.61 -7.42 9.48
N GLU A 113 -14.30 -7.94 8.46
CA GLU A 113 -14.45 -9.38 8.26
C GLU A 113 -13.11 -10.04 7.96
N GLU A 114 -12.93 -11.29 8.40
CA GLU A 114 -11.67 -12.02 8.31
C GLU A 114 -11.15 -12.14 6.87
N ASP A 115 -12.02 -12.41 5.90
CA ASP A 115 -11.65 -12.45 4.47
C ASP A 115 -11.06 -11.12 3.97
N PHE A 116 -11.68 -10.01 4.36
CA PHE A 116 -11.19 -8.67 4.01
C PHE A 116 -9.82 -8.39 4.64
N ILE A 117 -9.65 -8.72 5.92
CA ILE A 117 -8.38 -8.57 6.64
C ILE A 117 -7.29 -9.38 5.94
N ASN A 118 -7.57 -10.65 5.61
CA ASN A 118 -6.61 -11.53 4.96
C ASN A 118 -6.16 -10.97 3.61
N LYS A 119 -7.08 -10.46 2.80
CA LYS A 119 -6.77 -9.85 1.49
C LYS A 119 -5.90 -8.61 1.63
N VAL A 120 -6.28 -7.68 2.52
CA VAL A 120 -5.52 -6.45 2.75
C VAL A 120 -4.12 -6.75 3.31
N CYS A 121 -4.02 -7.60 4.33
CA CYS A 121 -2.75 -8.01 4.93
C CYS A 121 -1.82 -8.68 3.90
N LYS A 122 -2.36 -9.55 3.04
CA LYS A 122 -1.60 -10.19 1.97
C LYS A 122 -1.05 -9.17 0.98
N LEU A 123 -1.86 -8.19 0.55
CA LEU A 123 -1.41 -7.12 -0.33
C LEU A 123 -0.32 -6.26 0.33
N ILE A 124 -0.49 -5.90 1.61
CA ILE A 124 0.51 -5.15 2.40
C ILE A 124 1.82 -5.93 2.50
N LYS A 125 1.78 -7.23 2.77
CA LYS A 125 3.00 -8.05 2.89
C LYS A 125 3.85 -8.06 1.61
N TYR A 126 3.20 -8.06 0.44
CA TYR A 126 3.87 -8.16 -0.85
C TYR A 126 3.90 -6.83 -1.62
N HIS A 127 3.57 -5.72 -0.98
CA HIS A 127 3.36 -4.44 -1.66
C HIS A 127 4.62 -3.94 -2.39
N ASP A 128 5.82 -4.12 -1.82
CA ASP A 128 7.11 -3.76 -2.42
C ASP A 128 7.81 -4.97 -3.10
N TYR A 129 7.10 -6.09 -3.30
CA TYR A 129 7.68 -7.25 -4.00
C TYR A 129 7.92 -6.92 -5.48
N GLN A 130 9.14 -7.16 -5.97
CA GLN A 130 9.49 -6.87 -7.35
C GLN A 130 8.92 -7.90 -8.32
N ILE A 131 7.86 -7.51 -9.05
CA ILE A 131 7.33 -8.31 -10.16
C ILE A 131 8.26 -8.17 -11.38
N LEU A 132 8.88 -9.27 -11.79
CA LEU A 132 9.73 -9.29 -12.99
C LEU A 132 8.87 -9.34 -14.26
N PRO A 133 9.20 -8.58 -15.32
CA PRO A 133 8.45 -8.56 -16.58
C PRO A 133 8.78 -9.76 -17.47
N THR A 134 8.63 -10.96 -16.92
CA THR A 134 8.78 -12.25 -17.60
C THR A 134 7.60 -13.14 -17.25
N VAL A 135 7.32 -14.16 -18.08
CA VAL A 135 6.24 -15.11 -17.82
C VAL A 135 6.45 -15.82 -16.47
N GLU A 136 7.69 -16.20 -16.17
CA GLU A 136 8.06 -16.86 -14.93
C GLU A 136 7.88 -15.94 -13.73
N GLY A 137 8.31 -14.69 -13.82
CA GLY A 137 8.18 -13.71 -12.73
C GLY A 137 6.73 -13.35 -12.42
N VAL A 138 5.89 -13.24 -13.45
CA VAL A 138 4.45 -13.04 -13.28
C VAL A 138 3.81 -14.27 -12.64
N LYS A 139 4.13 -15.49 -13.09
CA LYS A 139 3.62 -16.73 -12.48
C LYS A 139 4.07 -16.88 -11.02
N GLU A 140 5.31 -16.53 -10.70
CA GLU A 140 5.81 -16.50 -9.32
C GLU A 140 4.99 -15.54 -8.47
N SER A 141 4.73 -14.34 -8.98
CA SER A 141 3.91 -13.34 -8.29
C SER A 141 2.48 -13.84 -8.04
N ILE A 142 1.85 -14.48 -9.05
CA ILE A 142 0.52 -15.12 -8.90
C ILE A 142 0.56 -16.20 -7.82
N ASN A 143 1.60 -17.04 -7.79
CA ASN A 143 1.72 -18.09 -6.76
C ASN A 143 1.91 -17.51 -5.35
N LEU A 144 2.56 -16.35 -5.23
CA LEU A 144 2.78 -15.68 -3.95
C LEU A 144 1.50 -15.04 -3.40
N VAL A 145 0.79 -14.25 -4.21
CA VAL A 145 -0.36 -13.45 -3.75
C VAL A 145 -1.72 -14.06 -4.06
N GLY A 146 -1.80 -14.96 -5.02
CA GLY A 146 -3.04 -15.58 -5.51
C GLY A 146 -3.60 -14.88 -6.75
N ASP A 147 -4.34 -15.64 -7.57
CA ASP A 147 -4.94 -15.16 -8.82
C ASP A 147 -5.97 -14.04 -8.60
N GLU A 148 -6.68 -14.06 -7.47
CA GLU A 148 -7.63 -13.00 -7.10
C GLU A 148 -6.93 -11.66 -6.85
N LEU A 149 -5.78 -11.68 -6.15
CA LEU A 149 -5.14 -10.46 -5.65
C LEU A 149 -4.06 -9.90 -6.57
N ILE A 150 -3.57 -10.66 -7.56
CA ILE A 150 -2.51 -10.17 -8.44
C ILE A 150 -2.91 -8.92 -9.22
N SER A 151 -4.18 -8.82 -9.65
CA SER A 151 -4.71 -7.61 -10.31
C SER A 151 -4.70 -6.42 -9.35
N TYR A 152 -5.09 -6.63 -8.09
CA TYR A 152 -5.04 -5.62 -7.03
C TYR A 152 -3.60 -5.16 -6.76
N LEU A 153 -2.64 -6.09 -6.72
CA LEU A 153 -1.24 -5.78 -6.50
C LEU A 153 -0.67 -4.89 -7.63
N PHE A 154 -0.98 -5.18 -8.89
CA PHE A 154 -0.56 -4.33 -10.01
C PHE A 154 -1.14 -2.90 -9.91
N CYS A 155 -2.42 -2.77 -9.58
CA CYS A 155 -3.06 -1.46 -9.39
C CYS A 155 -2.42 -0.71 -8.22
N PHE A 156 -2.21 -1.39 -7.09
CA PHE A 156 -1.58 -0.83 -5.92
C PHE A 156 -0.14 -0.35 -6.20
N GLN A 157 0.72 -1.24 -6.73
CA GLN A 157 2.13 -0.92 -7.02
C GLN A 157 2.28 0.23 -8.00
N LYS A 158 1.37 0.34 -8.98
CA LYS A 158 1.37 1.48 -9.90
C LYS A 158 1.10 2.79 -9.17
N ALA A 159 0.09 2.82 -8.31
CA ALA A 159 -0.27 4.03 -7.55
C ALA A 159 0.84 4.43 -6.59
N ASP A 160 1.39 3.47 -5.87
CA ASP A 160 2.48 3.69 -4.92
C ASP A 160 3.76 4.18 -5.60
N LEU A 161 4.13 3.54 -6.70
CA LEU A 161 5.29 3.96 -7.49
C LEU A 161 5.11 5.40 -8.01
N LEU A 162 3.91 5.78 -8.45
CA LEU A 162 3.62 7.16 -8.89
C LEU A 162 3.61 8.19 -7.74
N ALA A 163 3.55 7.76 -6.48
CA ALA A 163 3.70 8.64 -5.31
C ALA A 163 5.17 8.90 -4.93
N HIS A 164 6.13 8.28 -5.63
CA HIS A 164 7.57 8.50 -5.45
C HIS A 164 8.12 9.60 -6.37
N SER A 165 9.42 9.91 -6.24
CA SER A 165 10.10 10.86 -7.12
C SER A 165 10.11 10.40 -8.59
N GLU A 166 10.19 11.34 -9.53
CA GLU A 166 10.31 11.02 -10.97
C GLU A 166 11.50 10.10 -11.25
N GLN A 167 12.62 10.32 -10.55
CA GLN A 167 13.82 9.50 -10.69
C GLN A 167 13.56 8.04 -10.33
N ARG A 168 12.64 7.78 -9.37
CA ARG A 168 12.25 6.43 -8.95
C ARG A 168 11.25 5.79 -9.90
N TYR A 169 10.15 6.48 -10.24
CA TYR A 169 9.06 5.83 -10.98
C TYR A 169 9.36 5.66 -12.47
N LYS A 170 10.05 6.62 -13.10
CA LYS A 170 10.27 6.65 -14.55
C LYS A 170 10.94 5.38 -15.11
N PRO A 171 11.99 4.81 -14.47
CA PRO A 171 12.59 3.56 -14.96
C PRO A 171 11.81 2.29 -14.56
N LEU A 172 10.93 2.35 -13.57
CA LEU A 172 10.24 1.18 -13.01
C LEU A 172 8.83 0.99 -13.59
N LEU A 173 8.13 2.08 -13.89
CA LEU A 173 6.76 2.05 -14.40
C LEU A 173 6.62 1.26 -15.72
N PRO A 174 7.54 1.37 -16.70
CA PRO A 174 7.48 0.55 -17.91
C PRO A 174 7.63 -0.96 -17.62
N LYS A 175 8.48 -1.33 -16.64
CA LYS A 175 8.67 -2.73 -16.26
C LYS A 175 7.41 -3.31 -15.61
N LEU A 176 6.78 -2.54 -14.72
CA LEU A 176 5.52 -2.94 -14.10
C LEU A 176 4.40 -3.07 -15.13
N SER A 177 4.35 -2.15 -16.11
CA SER A 177 3.38 -2.19 -17.21
C SER A 177 3.58 -3.42 -18.10
N GLN A 178 4.82 -3.74 -18.46
CA GLN A 178 5.16 -4.93 -19.23
C GLN A 178 4.80 -6.22 -18.47
N ALA A 179 5.06 -6.28 -17.16
CA ALA A 179 4.64 -7.42 -16.34
C ALA A 179 3.11 -7.58 -16.31
N LYS A 180 2.37 -6.47 -16.26
CA LYS A 180 0.90 -6.48 -16.31
C LYS A 180 0.37 -6.97 -17.66
N GLU A 181 0.96 -6.54 -18.78
CA GLU A 181 0.59 -7.02 -20.13
C GLU A 181 0.80 -8.53 -20.29
N ILE A 182 1.89 -9.06 -19.72
CA ILE A 182 2.14 -10.51 -19.68
C ILE A 182 1.05 -11.22 -18.87
N TYR A 183 0.68 -10.69 -17.71
CA TYR A 183 -0.43 -11.23 -16.90
C TYR A 183 -1.75 -11.26 -17.69
N GLU A 184 -2.13 -10.14 -18.31
CA GLU A 184 -3.35 -10.02 -19.10
C GLU A 184 -3.38 -11.04 -20.26
N SER A 185 -2.23 -11.23 -20.92
CA SER A 185 -2.04 -12.24 -21.98
C SER A 185 -2.21 -13.68 -21.46
N LEU A 186 -1.68 -13.99 -20.27
CA LEU A 186 -1.83 -15.31 -19.64
C LEU A 186 -3.28 -15.63 -19.27
N CYS A 187 -4.05 -14.62 -18.86
CA CYS A 187 -5.46 -14.77 -18.51
C CYS A 187 -6.40 -14.80 -19.73
N GLY A 188 -5.88 -14.64 -20.95
CA GLY A 188 -6.69 -14.51 -22.17
C GLY A 188 -7.54 -13.24 -22.19
N ARG A 189 -7.17 -12.21 -21.42
CA ARG A 189 -7.83 -10.90 -21.35
C ARG A 189 -7.06 -9.94 -22.27
N SER A 190 -7.20 -10.10 -23.57
CA SER A 190 -6.78 -9.04 -24.51
C SER A 190 -7.73 -7.85 -24.35
N SER A 191 -7.16 -6.65 -24.18
CA SER A 191 -7.89 -5.38 -24.18
C SER A 191 -8.69 -5.16 -25.47
#